data_AF-A0A4Y1QXK9-F1
#
_entry.id   AF-A0A4Y1QXK9-F1
#
_cell.length_a   1.000
_cell.length_b   1.000
_cell.length_c   1.000
_cell.angle_alpha   90.00
_cell.angle_beta   90.00
_cell.angle_gamma   90.00
#
_symmetry.space_group_name_H-M   'P 1'
#
loop_
_entity.id
_entity.type
_entity.pdbx_description
1 polymer ?
#
loop_
_entity_poly.entity_id
_entity_poly.type
_entity_poly.pdbx_seq_one_letter_code
_entity_poly.pdbx_strand_id
1 'polypeptide(L)'
;MAGALIGEAFISASIQVICDRIASPEFIDLFRHKKLDQSLLMKLKRTLLTLNAVLDDAEEKQIEKPAVREWLDDLKHAVFDAEDLLGEINYEALRCKLEGEAETADKFTNKVWNFLPTCRNKFYQSMNVKIQELLRKLEDFIQLKGALGLTEVVGRKFHKELQQLP
;
A
#
# COMPACT_ATOMS: atom_id res chain seq x y z
N MET A 1 7.87 0.13 -32.44
CA MET A 1 8.73 0.32 -31.25
C MET A 1 7.81 0.31 -30.05
N ALA A 2 7.77 -0.80 -29.29
CA ALA A 2 6.98 -0.86 -28.07
C ALA A 2 7.73 -0.06 -27.00
N GLY A 3 7.37 1.20 -26.83
CA GLY A 3 7.75 1.92 -25.62
C GLY A 3 7.03 1.23 -24.47
N ALA A 4 7.73 0.35 -23.77
CA ALA A 4 7.23 -0.20 -22.52
C ALA A 4 7.04 0.99 -21.58
N LEU A 5 5.79 1.38 -21.37
CA LEU A 5 5.40 2.30 -20.33
C LEU A 5 5.73 1.59 -19.01
N ILE A 6 6.74 2.11 -18.31
CA ILE A 6 7.30 1.54 -17.07
C ILE A 6 6.31 1.71 -15.89
N GLY A 7 5.15 2.33 -16.13
CA GLY A 7 4.16 2.72 -15.12
C GLY A 7 3.58 1.53 -14.38
N GLU A 8 2.98 0.57 -15.08
CA GLU A 8 2.42 -0.64 -14.47
C GLU A 8 3.44 -1.42 -13.67
N ALA A 9 4.59 -1.76 -14.26
CA ALA A 9 5.61 -2.56 -13.60
C ALA A 9 6.11 -1.91 -12.30
N PHE A 10 6.22 -0.58 -12.29
CA PHE A 10 6.55 0.16 -11.08
C PHE A 10 5.45 0.03 -10.01
N ILE A 11 4.18 0.29 -10.37
CA ILE A 11 3.04 0.21 -9.43
C ILE A 11 2.92 -1.22 -8.87
N SER A 12 3.04 -2.23 -9.74
CA SER A 12 2.96 -3.64 -9.38
C SER A 12 4.07 -4.04 -8.40
N ALA A 13 5.31 -3.60 -8.65
CA ALA A 13 6.42 -3.82 -7.73
C ALA A 13 6.18 -3.16 -6.35
N SER A 14 5.71 -1.91 -6.32
CA SER A 14 5.36 -1.22 -5.07
C SER A 14 4.23 -1.93 -4.31
N ILE A 15 3.17 -2.37 -5.00
CA ILE A 15 2.09 -3.15 -4.39
C ILE A 15 2.63 -4.44 -3.77
N GLN A 16 3.54 -5.14 -4.45
CA GLN A 16 4.15 -6.35 -3.92
C GLN A 16 4.96 -6.06 -2.64
N VAL A 17 5.78 -5.00 -2.64
CA VAL A 17 6.56 -4.58 -1.46
C VAL A 17 5.64 -4.24 -0.28
N ILE A 18 4.54 -3.53 -0.53
CA ILE A 18 3.52 -3.26 0.50
C ILE A 18 2.92 -4.58 1.01
N CYS A 19 2.51 -5.48 0.11
CA CYS A 19 1.88 -6.75 0.47
C CYS A 19 2.80 -7.66 1.29
N ASP A 20 4.10 -7.68 0.96
CA ASP A 20 5.13 -8.43 1.66
C ASP A 20 5.38 -7.83 3.05
N ARG A 21 5.46 -6.50 3.15
CA ARG A 21 5.54 -5.81 4.45
C ARG A 21 4.33 -6.11 5.32
N ILE A 22 3.12 -6.07 4.77
CA ILE A 22 1.89 -6.41 5.51
C ILE A 22 1.89 -7.88 5.96
N ALA A 23 2.50 -8.77 5.18
CA ALA A 23 2.60 -10.20 5.51
C ALA A 23 3.72 -10.51 6.50
N SER A 24 4.66 -9.59 6.74
CA SER A 24 5.79 -9.80 7.63
C SER A 24 5.30 -10.02 9.07
N PRO A 25 5.79 -11.06 9.78
CA PRO A 25 5.45 -11.31 11.17
C PRO A 25 5.72 -10.09 12.07
N GLU A 26 6.85 -9.41 11.84
CA GLU A 26 7.26 -8.23 12.59
C GLU A 26 6.24 -7.10 12.47
N PHE A 27 5.71 -6.89 11.27
CA PHE A 27 4.72 -5.84 10.99
C PHE A 27 3.34 -6.21 11.54
N ILE A 28 2.94 -7.48 11.46
CA ILE A 28 1.69 -7.97 12.06
C ILE A 28 1.71 -7.84 13.59
N ASP A 29 2.82 -8.22 14.21
CA ASP A 29 3.01 -8.10 15.66
C ASP A 29 3.07 -6.65 16.12
N LEU A 30 3.64 -5.75 15.30
CA LEU A 30 3.57 -4.31 15.52
C LEU A 30 2.13 -3.84 15.60
N PHE A 31 1.27 -4.22 14.64
CA PHE A 31 -0.14 -3.84 14.66
C PHE A 31 -0.85 -4.38 15.91
N ARG A 32 -0.54 -5.60 16.32
CA ARG A 32 -1.08 -6.21 17.56
C ARG A 32 -0.66 -5.44 18.80
N HIS A 33 0.62 -5.15 18.96
CA HIS A 33 1.18 -4.51 20.17
C HIS A 33 0.80 -3.03 20.28
N LYS A 34 0.65 -2.35 19.14
CA LYS A 34 0.31 -0.92 19.09
C LYS A 34 -1.19 -0.64 18.98
N LYS A 35 -2.02 -1.69 19.04
CA LYS A 35 -3.49 -1.62 18.92
C LYS A 35 -3.96 -0.91 17.65
N LEU A 36 -3.22 -1.10 16.55
CA LEU A 36 -3.66 -0.71 15.23
C LEU A 36 -4.71 -1.71 14.71
N ASP A 37 -5.57 -1.24 13.81
CA ASP A 37 -6.64 -2.07 13.29
C ASP A 37 -6.11 -3.05 12.24
N GLN A 38 -5.99 -4.32 12.63
CA GLN A 38 -5.56 -5.40 11.73
C GLN A 38 -6.56 -5.66 10.61
N SER A 39 -7.85 -5.38 10.83
CA SER A 39 -8.87 -5.57 9.80
C SER A 39 -8.70 -4.56 8.67
N LEU A 40 -8.37 -3.30 9.00
CA LEU A 40 -8.01 -2.28 8.01
C LEU A 40 -6.75 -2.68 7.24
N LEU A 41 -5.72 -3.18 7.93
CA LEU A 41 -4.49 -3.62 7.28
C LEU A 41 -4.72 -4.75 6.27
N MET A 42 -5.51 -5.76 6.66
CA MET A 42 -5.84 -6.88 5.78
C MET A 42 -6.77 -6.46 4.63
N LYS A 43 -7.65 -5.48 4.87
CA LYS A 43 -8.49 -4.89 3.82
C LYS A 43 -7.61 -4.14 2.80
N LEU A 44 -6.64 -3.35 3.26
CA LEU A 44 -5.70 -2.62 2.40
C LEU A 44 -4.95 -3.59 1.47
N LYS A 45 -4.40 -4.67 2.03
CA LYS A 45 -3.73 -5.71 1.25
C LYS A 45 -4.63 -6.29 0.15
N ARG A 46 -5.88 -6.67 0.49
CA ARG A 46 -6.81 -7.22 -0.51
C ARG A 46 -7.16 -6.22 -1.60
N THR A 47 -7.46 -4.96 -1.23
CA THR A 47 -7.79 -3.91 -2.18
C THR A 47 -6.64 -3.65 -3.16
N LEU A 48 -5.41 -3.57 -2.67
CA LEU A 48 -4.23 -3.41 -3.53
C LEU A 48 -4.03 -4.59 -4.49
N LEU A 49 -4.22 -5.83 -4.03
CA LEU A 49 -4.16 -7.01 -4.91
C LEU A 49 -5.25 -6.99 -5.99
N THR A 50 -6.46 -6.54 -5.67
CA THR A 50 -7.56 -6.40 -6.66
C THR A 50 -7.24 -5.35 -7.72
N LEU A 51 -6.55 -4.27 -7.36
CA LEU A 51 -6.09 -3.25 -8.30
C LEU A 51 -4.90 -3.73 -9.13
N ASN A 52 -3.98 -4.48 -8.52
CA ASN A 52 -2.83 -5.07 -9.21
C ASN A 52 -3.27 -5.97 -10.38
N ALA A 53 -4.33 -6.75 -10.18
CA ALA A 53 -4.84 -7.70 -11.17
C ALA A 53 -5.32 -7.05 -12.49
N VAL A 54 -5.57 -5.74 -12.50
CA VAL A 54 -6.03 -5.01 -13.70
C VAL A 54 -4.98 -4.08 -14.30
N LEU A 55 -3.78 -3.99 -13.73
CA LEU A 55 -2.78 -3.04 -14.19
C LEU A 55 -2.29 -3.35 -15.62
N ASP A 56 -2.06 -4.63 -15.95
CA ASP A 56 -1.66 -5.05 -17.30
C ASP A 56 -2.66 -4.57 -18.37
N ASP A 57 -3.96 -4.71 -18.10
CA ASP A 57 -5.01 -4.28 -19.02
C ASP A 57 -5.16 -2.76 -19.07
N ALA A 58 -4.94 -2.07 -17.94
CA ALA A 58 -4.90 -0.62 -17.89
C ALA A 58 -3.71 -0.06 -18.69
N GLU A 59 -2.55 -0.69 -18.58
CA GLU A 59 -1.31 -0.35 -19.30
C GLU A 59 -1.51 -0.44 -20.81
N GLU A 60 -2.12 -1.52 -21.31
CA GLU A 60 -2.47 -1.63 -22.74
C GLU A 60 -3.45 -0.54 -23.19
N LYS A 61 -4.45 -0.22 -22.35
CA LYS A 61 -5.54 0.71 -22.69
C LYS A 61 -5.16 2.19 -22.55
N GLN A 62 -4.16 2.54 -21.75
CA GLN A 62 -3.79 3.94 -21.50
C GLN A 62 -3.29 4.66 -22.76
N ILE A 63 -2.78 3.91 -23.73
CA ILE A 63 -2.27 4.42 -25.02
C ILE A 63 -3.39 5.12 -25.80
N GLU A 64 -4.60 4.54 -25.77
CA GLU A 64 -5.74 5.00 -26.55
C GLU A 64 -6.78 5.75 -25.70
N LYS A 65 -6.81 5.50 -24.38
CA LYS A 65 -7.82 6.04 -23.46
C LYS A 65 -7.18 6.96 -22.42
N PRO A 66 -7.23 8.30 -22.61
CA PRO A 66 -6.70 9.26 -21.65
C PRO A 66 -7.25 9.09 -20.22
N ALA A 67 -8.52 8.71 -20.07
CA ALA A 67 -9.12 8.43 -18.76
C ALA A 67 -8.48 7.24 -18.03
N VAL A 68 -7.97 6.24 -18.76
CA VAL A 68 -7.23 5.11 -18.16
C VAL A 68 -5.83 5.54 -17.74
N ARG A 69 -5.20 6.43 -18.51
CA ARG A 69 -3.91 7.03 -18.14
C ARG A 69 -4.03 7.85 -16.85
N GLU A 70 -5.04 8.71 -16.75
CA GLU A 70 -5.31 9.49 -15.53
C GLU A 70 -5.57 8.58 -14.33
N TRP A 71 -6.38 7.53 -14.52
CA TRP A 71 -6.62 6.52 -13.49
C TRP A 71 -5.33 5.83 -13.00
N LEU A 72 -4.39 5.51 -13.91
CA LEU A 72 -3.09 4.92 -13.56
C LEU A 72 -2.18 5.91 -12.82
N ASP A 73 -2.11 7.15 -13.28
CA ASP A 73 -1.32 8.20 -12.63
C ASP A 73 -1.83 8.47 -11.19
N ASP A 74 -3.15 8.52 -11.00
CA ASP A 74 -3.77 8.69 -9.68
C ASP A 74 -3.59 7.46 -8.79
N LEU A 75 -3.69 6.25 -9.35
CA LEU A 75 -3.44 5.01 -8.62
C LEU A 75 -1.98 4.96 -8.13
N LYS A 76 -1.02 5.38 -8.96
CA LYS A 76 0.38 5.49 -8.58
C LYS A 76 0.56 6.40 -7.37
N HIS A 77 -0.10 7.55 -7.35
CA HIS A 77 -0.07 8.44 -6.18
C HIS A 77 -0.64 7.76 -4.93
N ALA A 78 -1.76 7.05 -5.04
CA ALA A 78 -2.33 6.32 -3.90
C ALA A 78 -1.43 5.17 -3.39
N VAL A 79 -0.68 4.50 -4.28
CA VAL A 79 0.28 3.48 -3.89
C VAL A 79 1.47 4.10 -3.15
N PHE A 80 1.96 5.28 -3.57
CA PHE A 80 2.96 6.02 -2.79
C PHE A 80 2.43 6.44 -1.41
N ASP A 81 1.20 6.95 -1.34
CA ASP A 81 0.56 7.28 -0.06
C ASP A 81 0.53 6.05 0.87
N ALA A 82 0.31 4.85 0.33
CA ALA A 82 0.33 3.59 1.07
C ALA A 82 1.75 3.23 1.57
N GLU A 83 2.76 3.33 0.71
CA GLU A 83 4.16 3.07 1.10
C GLU A 83 4.62 4.02 2.22
N ASP A 84 4.29 5.30 2.10
CA ASP A 84 4.64 6.34 3.08
C ASP A 84 3.97 6.07 4.43
N LEU A 85 2.67 5.80 4.46
CA LEU A 85 1.94 5.49 5.70
C LEU A 85 2.51 4.27 6.43
N LEU A 86 2.79 3.18 5.71
CA LEU A 86 3.39 2.00 6.33
C LEU A 86 4.84 2.27 6.78
N GLY A 87 5.55 3.16 6.08
CA GLY A 87 6.87 3.66 6.45
C GLY A 87 6.84 4.47 7.75
N GLU A 88 5.93 5.43 7.89
CA GLU A 88 5.70 6.23 9.10
C GLU A 88 5.45 5.33 10.31
N ILE A 89 4.59 4.33 10.16
CA ILE A 89 4.27 3.37 11.24
C ILE A 89 5.50 2.58 11.68
N ASN A 90 6.28 2.08 10.71
CA ASN A 90 7.48 1.31 11.00
C ASN A 90 8.56 2.17 11.67
N TYR A 91 8.77 3.38 11.15
CA TYR A 91 9.71 4.35 11.70
C TYR A 91 9.36 4.70 13.15
N GLU A 92 8.09 5.00 13.43
CA GLU A 92 7.64 5.32 14.78
C GLU A 92 7.84 4.14 15.74
N ALA A 93 7.56 2.91 15.30
CA ALA A 93 7.78 1.74 16.12
C ALA A 93 9.26 1.50 16.43
N LEU A 94 10.15 1.72 15.45
CA LEU A 94 11.59 1.62 15.65
C LEU A 94 12.10 2.71 16.60
N ARG A 95 11.66 3.96 16.41
CA ARG A 95 11.97 5.08 17.31
C ARG A 95 11.57 4.75 18.74
N CYS A 96 10.34 4.28 18.94
CA CYS A 96 9.84 3.88 20.26
C CYS A 96 10.67 2.76 20.90
N LYS A 97 11.21 1.83 20.11
CA LYS A 97 12.05 0.73 20.58
C LYS A 97 13.41 1.24 21.04
N LEU A 98 14.05 2.11 20.25
CA LEU A 98 15.34 2.72 20.59
C LEU A 98 15.26 3.61 21.83
N GLU A 99 14.20 4.41 21.96
CA GLU A 99 13.97 5.23 23.16
C GLU A 99 13.79 4.36 24.42
N GLY A 100 12.98 3.29 24.32
CA GLY A 100 12.77 2.36 25.44
C GLY A 100 14.00 1.53 25.81
N GLU A 101 14.87 1.22 24.86
CA GLU A 101 16.15 0.52 25.10
C GLU A 101 17.18 1.45 25.76
N ALA A 102 17.25 2.73 25.34
CA ALA A 102 18.10 3.74 25.98
C ALA A 102 17.73 3.98 27.45
N GLU A 103 16.44 3.92 27.79
CA GLU A 103 15.94 4.05 29.18
C GLU A 103 16.38 2.88 30.10
N THR A 104 16.65 1.68 29.57
CA THR A 104 17.13 0.56 30.39
C THR A 104 18.61 0.63 30.73
N ALA A 105 19.40 1.34 29.92
CA ALA A 105 20.81 1.59 30.16
C ALA A 105 21.04 2.76 31.14
N ASP A 106 20.13 3.73 31.18
CA ASP A 106 20.27 4.97 31.95
C ASP A 106 19.25 5.07 33.10
N LYS A 107 19.40 4.22 34.12
CA LYS A 107 18.57 4.23 35.34
C LYS A 107 18.77 5.46 36.25
N PHE A 108 19.40 6.53 35.77
CA PHE A 108 19.73 7.70 36.58
C PHE A 108 19.59 9.02 35.81
N THR A 109 18.40 9.44 35.36
CA THR A 109 17.98 10.86 35.48
C THR A 109 16.49 11.12 35.13
N ASN A 110 15.80 11.74 36.08
CA ASN A 110 14.68 12.68 35.93
C ASN A 110 13.39 12.32 35.16
N LYS A 111 12.48 11.64 35.86
CA LYS A 111 11.15 12.11 36.35
C LYS A 111 10.18 12.95 35.47
N VAL A 112 10.30 13.02 34.14
CA VAL A 112 9.22 13.58 33.27
C VAL A 112 8.99 12.73 32.02
N TRP A 113 8.53 11.47 32.17
CA TRP A 113 8.25 10.58 31.02
C TRP A 113 6.85 9.93 31.04
N ASN A 114 5.93 10.37 31.91
CA ASN A 114 4.54 9.89 31.94
C ASN A 114 3.65 10.43 30.78
N PHE A 115 4.17 11.31 29.91
CA PHE A 115 3.43 11.86 28.76
C PHE A 115 3.38 10.92 27.54
N LEU A 116 4.23 9.89 27.51
CA LEU A 116 4.55 9.14 26.30
C LEU A 116 3.62 7.97 25.94
N PRO A 117 2.99 7.24 26.89
CA PRO A 117 2.03 6.21 26.53
C PRO A 117 0.82 6.78 25.77
N THR A 118 0.36 7.96 26.20
CA THR A 118 -0.86 8.61 25.71
C THR A 118 -0.64 9.28 24.35
N CYS A 119 0.48 10.00 24.15
CA CYS A 119 0.82 10.60 22.85
C CYS A 119 1.10 9.53 21.79
N ARG A 120 1.77 8.42 22.16
CA ARG A 120 2.02 7.28 21.28
C ARG A 120 0.72 6.60 20.83
N ASN A 121 -0.25 6.46 21.73
CA ASN A 121 -1.57 5.92 21.39
C ASN A 121 -2.33 6.83 20.41
N LYS A 122 -2.23 8.16 20.60
CA LYS A 122 -2.83 9.14 19.65
C LYS A 122 -2.22 9.04 18.25
N PHE A 123 -0.92 8.82 18.14
CA PHE A 123 -0.26 8.61 16.84
C PHE A 123 -0.85 7.41 16.11
N TYR A 124 -0.89 6.23 16.74
CA TYR A 124 -1.42 5.02 16.09
C TYR A 124 -2.92 5.11 15.81
N GLN A 125 -3.70 5.79 16.67
CA GLN A 125 -5.10 6.11 16.38
C GLN A 125 -5.23 6.99 15.13
N SER A 126 -4.39 8.02 14.99
CA SER A 126 -4.35 8.85 13.78
C SER A 126 -3.99 8.03 12.54
N MET A 127 -3.07 7.06 12.66
CA MET A 127 -2.71 6.20 11.53
C MET A 127 -3.85 5.29 11.09
N ASN A 128 -4.68 4.78 12.01
CA ASN A 128 -5.90 4.05 11.63
C ASN A 128 -6.83 4.92 10.78
N VAL A 129 -7.01 6.20 11.14
CA VAL A 129 -7.83 7.14 10.36
C VAL A 129 -7.23 7.35 8.97
N LYS A 130 -5.92 7.60 8.86
CA LYS A 130 -5.24 7.77 7.57
C LYS A 130 -5.33 6.52 6.69
N ILE A 131 -5.14 5.32 7.26
CA ILE A 131 -5.31 4.05 6.53
C ILE A 131 -6.76 3.92 6.02
N GLN A 132 -7.74 4.30 6.83
CA GLN A 132 -9.14 4.25 6.43
C GLN A 132 -9.47 5.26 5.31
N GLU A 133 -8.86 6.44 5.31
CA GLU A 133 -8.95 7.41 4.20
C GLU A 133 -8.33 6.88 2.92
N LEU A 134 -7.12 6.35 2.99
CA LEU A 134 -6.46 5.72 1.86
C LEU A 134 -7.28 4.55 1.30
N LEU A 135 -7.84 3.72 2.18
CA LEU A 135 -8.71 2.61 1.78
C LEU A 135 -9.93 3.09 0.98
N ARG A 136 -10.58 4.18 1.40
CA ARG A 136 -11.70 4.76 0.66
C ARG A 136 -11.28 5.19 -0.74
N LYS A 137 -10.15 5.90 -0.85
CA LYS A 137 -9.58 6.30 -2.15
C LYS A 137 -9.27 5.09 -3.04
N LEU A 138 -8.72 4.02 -2.46
CA LEU A 138 -8.44 2.78 -3.19
C LEU A 138 -9.72 2.03 -3.63
N GLU A 139 -10.77 2.06 -2.81
CA GLU A 139 -12.08 1.52 -3.17
C GLU A 139 -12.75 2.30 -4.30
N ASP A 140 -12.54 3.62 -4.38
CA ASP A 140 -13.02 4.43 -5.51
C ASP A 140 -12.37 4.01 -6.82
N PHE A 141 -11.07 3.67 -6.83
CA PHE A 141 -10.44 3.09 -8.03
C PHE A 141 -11.05 1.74 -8.43
N ILE A 142 -11.49 0.93 -7.47
CA ILE A 142 -12.19 -0.33 -7.75
C ILE A 142 -13.55 -0.06 -8.43
N GLN A 143 -14.26 0.99 -8.04
CA GLN A 143 -15.50 1.37 -8.71
C GLN A 143 -15.24 1.91 -10.13
N LEU A 144 -14.25 2.79 -10.26
CA LEU A 144 -13.87 3.39 -11.54
C LEU A 144 -13.36 2.36 -12.54
N LYS A 145 -12.65 1.31 -12.09
CA LYS A 145 -12.18 0.24 -13.00
C LYS A 145 -13.34 -0.41 -13.76
N GLY A 146 -14.52 -0.54 -13.14
CA GLY A 146 -15.72 -1.08 -13.79
C GLY A 146 -16.25 -0.16 -14.88
N ALA A 147 -16.31 1.14 -14.62
CA ALA A 147 -16.74 2.14 -15.59
C ALA A 147 -15.76 2.28 -16.78
N LEU A 148 -14.46 2.07 -16.54
CA LEU A 148 -13.41 2.10 -17.56
C LEU A 148 -13.31 0.79 -18.38
N GLY A 149 -14.07 -0.25 -17.97
CA GLY A 149 -14.05 -1.56 -18.59
C GLY A 149 -12.70 -2.26 -18.44
N LEU A 150 -12.02 -2.06 -17.31
CA LEU A 150 -10.76 -2.74 -16.99
C LEU A 150 -11.03 -4.16 -16.51
N THR A 151 -10.31 -5.12 -17.08
CA THR A 151 -10.52 -6.55 -16.82
C THR A 151 -9.25 -7.21 -16.34
N GLU A 152 -9.40 -8.15 -15.40
CA GLU A 152 -8.28 -8.95 -14.91
C GLU A 152 -7.74 -9.81 -16.05
N VAL A 153 -6.42 -9.98 -16.12
CA VAL A 153 -5.77 -10.84 -17.13
C VAL A 153 -5.90 -12.31 -16.72
N VAL A 154 -7.12 -12.78 -16.48
CA VAL A 154 -7.42 -14.21 -16.38
C VAL A 154 -7.61 -14.71 -17.81
N GLY A 155 -6.52 -15.16 -18.45
CA GLY A 155 -6.59 -16.06 -19.61
C GLY A 155 -6.25 -15.52 -21.01
N ARG A 156 -5.66 -14.32 -21.18
CA ARG A 156 -5.28 -13.82 -22.53
C ARG A 156 -3.91 -14.23 -23.07
N LYS A 157 -3.28 -15.30 -22.54
CA LYS A 157 -2.05 -15.86 -23.13
C LYS A 157 -2.27 -16.67 -24.43
N PHE A 158 -3.52 -16.98 -24.82
CA PHE A 158 -3.77 -17.87 -25.97
C PHE A 158 -4.08 -17.19 -27.31
N HIS A 159 -4.24 -15.86 -27.38
CA HIS A 159 -4.74 -15.22 -28.61
C HIS A 159 -3.72 -14.36 -29.38
N LYS A 160 -2.54 -14.06 -28.79
CA LYS A 160 -1.48 -13.31 -29.50
C LYS A 160 -0.45 -14.21 -30.22
N GLU A 161 -0.38 -15.50 -29.89
CA GLU A 161 0.54 -16.47 -30.53
C GLU A 161 -0.01 -17.12 -31.82
N LEU A 162 -1.32 -17.01 -32.11
CA LEU A 162 -1.95 -17.63 -33.28
C LEU A 162 -2.00 -16.74 -34.54
N GLN A 163 -1.44 -15.52 -34.48
CA GLN A 163 -1.37 -14.60 -35.63
C GLN A 163 0.07 -14.33 -36.11
N GLN A 164 1.07 -15.02 -35.56
CA GLN A 164 2.48 -14.92 -35.99
C GLN A 164 3.11 -16.28 -36.34
N LEU A 165 2.33 -17.21 -36.88
CA LEU A 165 2.89 -18.39 -37.55
C LEU A 165 3.10 -18.07 -39.04
N PRO A 166 4.32 -18.28 -39.58
CA PRO A 166 4.59 -18.14 -41.02
C PRO A 166 3.89 -19.23 -41.85
#